data_AF-A0A2D6LTQ3-F1
#
_entry.id   AF-A0A2D6LTQ3-F1
#
_cell.length_a   1.000
_cell.length_b   1.000
_cell.length_c   1.000
_cell.angle_alpha   90.00
_cell.angle_beta   90.00
_cell.angle_gamma   90.00
#
_symmetry.space_group_name_H-M   'P 1'
#
loop_
_entity.id
_entity.type
_entity.pdbx_description
1 polymer ?
#
loop_
_entity_poly.entity_id
_entity_poly.type
_entity_poly.pdbx_seq_one_letter_code
_entity_poly.pdbx_strand_id
1 'polypeptide(L)' 'MKLNNTWRLIVGAVLFCLAIQFSPWVLAQNKLEPYFLGMPFTLWFGILITLLLVLLTAVGGYVFSRLKSDELKEE' A
#
# COMPACT_ATOMS: atom_id res chain seq x y z
N MET A 1 -1.40 -20.43 7.50
CA MET A 1 -0.39 -19.57 6.83
C MET A 1 0.39 -18.88 7.94
N LYS A 2 1.72 -19.09 8.07
CA LYS A 2 2.52 -18.54 9.19
C LYS A 2 2.30 -17.02 9.26
N LEU A 3 1.91 -16.50 10.43
CA LEU A 3 1.53 -15.11 10.63
C LEU A 3 2.67 -14.12 10.23
N ASN A 4 3.94 -14.56 10.40
CA ASN A 4 5.14 -13.87 9.90
C ASN A 4 5.18 -13.71 8.36
N ASN A 5 4.66 -14.68 7.59
CA ASN A 5 4.58 -14.55 6.14
C ASN A 5 3.51 -13.56 5.72
N THR A 6 2.37 -13.51 6.41
CA THR A 6 1.31 -12.54 6.12
C THR A 6 1.78 -11.11 6.41
N TRP A 7 2.49 -10.89 7.51
CA TRP A 7 3.12 -9.60 7.81
C TRP A 7 4.16 -9.20 6.75
N ARG A 8 5.07 -10.11 6.37
CA ARG A 8 6.05 -9.85 5.29
C ARG A 8 5.40 -9.54 3.95
N LEU A 9 4.27 -10.19 3.63
CA LEU A 9 3.49 -9.89 2.42
C LEU A 9 2.89 -8.49 2.47
N ILE A 10 2.34 -8.06 3.61
CA ILE A 10 1.78 -6.70 3.77
C ILE A 10 2.88 -5.65 3.63
N VAL A 11 4.02 -5.84 4.31
CA VAL A 11 5.18 -4.94 4.20
C VAL A 11 5.69 -4.87 2.76
N GLY A 12 5.81 -6.02 2.08
CA GLY A 12 6.17 -6.09 0.67
C GLY A 12 5.19 -5.35 -0.24
N ALA A 13 3.89 -5.48 0.01
CA ALA A 13 2.85 -4.79 -0.75
C ALA A 13 2.88 -3.26 -0.55
N VAL A 14 3.16 -2.78 0.67
CA VAL A 14 3.35 -1.34 0.95
C VAL A 14 4.55 -0.81 0.18
N LEU A 15 5.69 -1.48 0.26
CA LEU A 15 6.91 -1.09 -0.46
C LEU A 15 6.69 -1.10 -1.98
N PHE A 16 5.95 -2.08 -2.49
CA PHE A 16 5.61 -2.16 -3.91
C PHE A 16 4.71 -1.00 -4.36
N CYS A 17 3.71 -0.61 -3.55
CA CYS A 17 2.88 0.55 -3.84
C CYS A 17 3.69 1.85 -3.89
N LEU A 18 4.64 2.02 -2.96
CA LEU A 18 5.55 3.17 -2.96
C LEU A 18 6.46 3.16 -4.19
N ALA A 19 7.02 2.01 -4.55
CA ALA A 19 7.87 1.87 -5.73
C ALA A 19 7.11 2.22 -7.02
N ILE A 20 5.84 1.81 -7.14
CA ILE A 20 4.98 2.17 -8.27
C ILE A 20 4.70 3.67 -8.26
N GLN A 21 4.31 4.25 -7.12
CA GLN A 21 3.97 5.67 -7.03
C GLN A 21 5.13 6.58 -7.42
N PHE A 22 6.35 6.23 -7.00
CA PHE A 22 7.56 6.96 -7.34
C PHE A 22 8.23 6.49 -8.64
N SER A 23 7.60 5.56 -9.35
CA SER A 23 8.15 5.08 -10.62
C SER A 23 8.10 6.20 -11.68
N PRO A 24 9.10 6.26 -12.58
CA PRO A 24 9.09 7.20 -13.71
C PRO A 24 7.86 7.03 -14.61
N TRP A 25 7.19 5.87 -14.53
CA TRP A 25 5.95 5.59 -15.26
C TRP A 25 4.79 6.43 -14.75
N VAL A 26 4.68 6.63 -13.43
CA VAL A 26 3.63 7.47 -12.81
C VAL A 26 3.99 8.95 -12.82
N LEU A 27 5.28 9.27 -12.66
CA LEU A 27 5.80 10.65 -12.69
C LEU A 27 6.16 11.16 -14.09
N ALA A 28 5.87 10.39 -15.15
CA ALA A 28 6.22 10.77 -16.51
C ALA A 28 5.68 12.18 -16.84
N GLN A 29 6.60 13.14 -16.95
CA GLN A 29 6.37 14.59 -17.04
C GLN A 29 5.68 15.05 -18.35
N ASN A 30 5.09 14.13 -19.12
CA ASN A 30 4.55 14.44 -20.44
C ASN A 30 3.30 13.64 -20.84
N LYS A 31 2.72 12.85 -19.93
CA LYS A 31 1.45 12.15 -20.17
C LYS A 31 0.40 12.59 -19.16
N LEU A 32 -0.28 13.68 -19.49
CA LEU A 32 -1.45 14.15 -18.74
C LEU A 32 -2.71 13.31 -19.02
N GLU A 33 -2.65 12.48 -20.06
CA GLU A 33 -3.68 11.56 -20.49
C GLU A 33 -3.41 10.16 -19.90
N PRO A 34 -4.41 9.45 -19.34
CA PRO A 34 -5.83 9.77 -19.34
C PRO A 34 -6.26 10.67 -18.18
N TYR A 35 -7.12 11.64 -18.51
CA TYR A 35 -7.82 12.44 -17.52
C TYR A 35 -8.99 11.65 -16.94
N PHE A 36 -9.10 11.63 -15.61
CA PHE A 36 -10.22 11.02 -14.91
C PHE A 36 -10.90 12.09 -14.05
N LEU A 37 -12.20 12.32 -14.23
CA LEU A 37 -12.94 13.40 -13.56
C LEU A 37 -12.32 14.80 -13.76
N GLY A 38 -11.65 15.04 -14.89
CA GLY A 38 -10.93 16.29 -15.17
C GLY A 38 -9.60 16.43 -14.42
N MET A 39 -9.15 15.40 -13.71
CA MET A 39 -7.85 15.35 -13.05
C MET A 39 -6.81 14.58 -13.89
N PRO A 40 -5.56 15.07 -13.98
CA PRO A 40 -4.47 14.36 -14.65
C PRO A 40 -4.09 13.05 -13.94
N PHE A 41 -3.50 12.11 -14.69
CA PHE A 41 -3.09 10.78 -14.24
C PHE A 41 -2.42 10.76 -12.87
N THR A 42 -1.38 11.56 -12.68
CA THR A 42 -0.63 11.66 -11.42
C THR A 42 -1.51 11.94 -10.20
N LEU A 43 -2.54 12.79 -10.34
CA LEU A 43 -3.36 13.21 -9.19
C LEU A 43 -4.33 12.10 -8.77
N TRP A 44 -5.14 11.60 -9.69
CA TRP A 44 -6.13 10.57 -9.34
C TRP A 44 -5.45 9.24 -9.00
N PHE A 45 -4.33 8.92 -9.65
CA PHE A 45 -3.52 7.75 -9.32
C PHE A 45 -2.88 7.89 -7.94
N GLY A 46 -2.37 9.08 -7.60
CA GLY A 46 -1.86 9.36 -6.26
C GLY A 46 -2.91 9.16 -5.17
N ILE A 47 -4.12 9.67 -5.37
CA ILE A 47 -5.25 9.46 -4.44
C ILE A 47 -5.55 7.96 -4.28
N LEU A 48 -5.59 7.22 -5.38
CA LEU A 48 -5.86 5.78 -5.37
C LEU A 48 -4.78 5.00 -4.60
N ILE A 49 -3.50 5.34 -4.81
CA ILE A 49 -2.40 4.73 -4.06
C ILE A 49 -2.47 5.08 -2.57
N THR A 50 -2.75 6.34 -2.21
CA THR A 50 -2.91 6.74 -0.80
C THR A 50 -4.04 5.95 -0.14
N LEU A 51 -5.17 5.77 -0.83
CA LEU A 51 -6.30 5.00 -0.31
C LEU A 51 -5.93 3.53 -0.12
N LEU A 52 -5.19 2.94 -1.07
CA LEU A 52 -4.66 1.58 -0.96
C LEU A 52 -3.70 1.44 0.22
N LEU A 53 -2.81 2.42 0.43
CA LEU A 53 -1.87 2.44 1.55
C LEU A 53 -2.57 2.52 2.91
N VAL A 54 -3.64 3.32 3.03
CA VAL A 54 -4.46 3.38 4.25
C VAL A 54 -5.10 2.02 4.55
N LEU A 55 -5.66 1.35 3.55
CA LEU A 55 -6.22 0.00 3.70
C LEU A 55 -5.14 -1.02 4.10
N LEU A 56 -3.98 -1.00 3.44
CA LEU A 56 -2.85 -1.87 3.79
C LEU A 56 -2.35 -1.60 5.21
N THR A 57 -2.33 -0.34 5.64
CA THR A 57 -1.90 0.05 6.99
C THR A 57 -2.89 -0.43 8.04
N ALA A 58 -4.20 -0.30 7.79
CA ALA A 58 -5.24 -0.80 8.67
C ALA A 58 -5.19 -2.33 8.80
N VAL A 59 -5.05 -3.05 7.67
CA VAL A 59 -4.89 -4.51 7.65
C VAL A 59 -3.57 -4.93 8.31
N GLY A 60 -2.48 -4.20 8.05
CA GLY A 60 -1.19 -4.40 8.71
C GLY A 60 -1.27 -4.26 10.21
N GLY A 61 -1.89 -3.18 10.70
CA GLY A 61 -2.11 -2.95 12.13
C GLY A 61 -2.96 -4.03 12.78
N TYR A 62 -4.02 -4.50 12.10
CA TYR A 62 -4.84 -5.60 12.59
C TYR A 62 -4.05 -6.92 12.66
N VAL A 63 -3.29 -7.26 11.62
CA VAL A 63 -2.44 -8.48 11.58
C VAL A 63 -1.32 -8.41 12.62
N PHE A 64 -0.72 -7.23 12.82
CA PHE A 64 0.31 -7.00 13.85
C PHE A 64 -0.26 -7.14 15.27
N SER A 65 -1.44 -6.57 15.52
CA SER A 65 -2.12 -6.72 16.81
C SER A 65 -2.46 -8.18 17.11
N ARG A 66 -2.86 -8.94 16.08
CA ARG A 66 -3.09 -10.39 16.19
C ARG A 66 -1.81 -11.17 16.46
N LEU A 67 -0.71 -10.86 15.76
CA LEU A 67 0.64 -11.40 16.00
C LEU A 67 1.08 -11.21 17.45
N LYS A 68 0.98 -9.99 17.96
CA LYS A 68 1.35 -9.65 19.33
C LYS A 68 0.48 -10.37 20.38
N SER A 69 -0.81 -10.59 20.08
CA SER A 69 -1.71 -11.31 20.98
C SER A 69 -1.43 -12.81 21.05
N ASP A 70 -0.89 -13.43 19.99
CA ASP A 70 -0.50 -14.84 20.01
C ASP A 70 0.82 -15.02 20.79
N GLU A 71 1.77 -14.10 20.64
CA GLU A 71 3.04 -14.11 21.41
C GLU A 71 2.79 -14.01 22.92
N LEU A 72 1.89 -13.12 23.37
CA LEU A 72 1.52 -12.95 24.78
C LEU A 72 0.75 -14.13 25.39
N LYS A 73 0.28 -15.10 24.59
CA LYS A 73 -0.41 -16.30 25.08
C LYS A 73 0.51 -17.50 25.23
N GLU A 74 1.70 -17.45 24.65
CA GLU A 74 2.71 -18.49 24.80
C GLU A 74 3.65 -18.24 26.00
N GLU A 75 3.55 -17.08 26.66
CA GLU A 75 4.21 -16.74 27.93
C GLU A 75 3.31 -17.00 29.15
#